data_AF-A0A9X3TVI7-F1
#
_entry.id   AF-A0A9X3TVI7-F1
#
_cell.length_a   1.000
_cell.length_b   1.000
_cell.length_c   1.000
_cell.angle_alpha   90.00
_cell.angle_beta   90.00
_cell.angle_gamma   90.00
#
_symmetry.space_group_name_H-M   'P 1'
#
loop_
_entity.id
_entity.type
_entity.pdbx_description
1 polymer ?
#
loop_
_entity_poly.entity_id
_entity_poly.type
_entity_poly.pdbx_seq_one_letter_code
_entity_poly.pdbx_strand_id
1 'polypeptide(L)' 'MLRILSKEEIKSLEMQGKIAFISLWDTIEKAKDYYDTLTHRYYAYQQDPTELTHAFSTPVKVYKLIE' A
#
# COMPACT_ATOMS: atom_id res chain seq x y z
N MET A 1 -7.18 -10.32 0.72
CA MET A 1 -5.89 -10.64 0.02
C MET A 1 -5.19 -9.34 -0.40
N LEU A 2 -3.94 -9.17 0.06
CA LEU A 2 -3.12 -7.99 -0.20
C LEU A 2 -2.18 -8.22 -1.40
N ARG A 3 -2.19 -7.29 -2.37
CA ARG A 3 -1.28 -7.32 -3.53
C ARG A 3 -0.32 -6.13 -3.50
N ILE A 4 0.96 -6.39 -3.74
CA ILE A 4 1.99 -5.34 -3.76
C ILE A 4 2.08 -4.80 -5.19
N LEU A 5 1.99 -3.48 -5.34
CA LEU A 5 2.04 -2.77 -6.62
C LEU A 5 3.17 -1.75 -6.63
N SER A 6 3.64 -1.42 -7.84
CA SER A 6 4.62 -0.37 -8.06
C SER A 6 4.00 1.03 -7.87
N LYS A 7 4.85 2.04 -7.63
CA LYS A 7 4.45 3.45 -7.50
C LYS A 7 3.56 3.91 -8.65
N GLU A 8 3.93 3.54 -9.87
CA GLU A 8 3.24 3.93 -11.10
C GLU A 8 1.83 3.34 -11.18
N GLU A 9 1.67 2.07 -10.80
CA GLU A 9 0.38 1.38 -10.75
C GLU A 9 -0.55 2.01 -9.71
N ILE A 10 -0.04 2.26 -8.49
CA ILE A 10 -0.81 2.95 -7.45
C ILE A 10 -1.22 4.34 -7.90
N LYS A 11 -0.30 5.12 -8.46
CA LYS A 11 -0.59 6.48 -8.93
C LYS A 11 -1.63 6.49 -10.04
N SER A 12 -1.56 5.52 -10.96
CA SER A 12 -2.55 5.34 -12.03
C SER A 12 -3.94 4.98 -11.48
N LEU A 13 -4.00 4.07 -10.51
CA LEU A 13 -5.26 3.67 -9.87
C LEU A 13 -5.87 4.79 -9.02
N GLU A 14 -5.02 5.55 -8.31
CA GLU A 14 -5.41 6.71 -7.50
C GLU A 14 -5.95 7.84 -8.38
N MET A 15 -5.28 8.14 -9.51
CA MET A 15 -5.76 9.10 -10.51
C MET A 15 -7.09 8.69 -11.14
N GLN A 16 -7.31 7.38 -11.30
CA GLN A 16 -8.58 6.84 -11.80
C GLN A 16 -9.67 6.77 -10.72
N GLY A 17 -9.38 7.13 -9.46
CA GLY A 17 -10.31 7.03 -8.35
C GLY A 17 -10.70 5.59 -7.96
N LYS A 18 -9.92 4.59 -8.40
CA LYS A 18 -10.20 3.16 -8.18
C LYS A 18 -9.70 2.65 -6.84
N ILE A 19 -8.81 3.38 -6.19
CA ILE A 19 -8.26 3.01 -4.88
C ILE A 19 -8.34 4.19 -3.92
N ALA A 20 -8.57 3.88 -2.65
CA ALA A 20 -8.49 4.84 -1.55
C ALA A 20 -7.32 4.47 -0.65
N PHE A 21 -6.50 5.44 -0.29
CA PHE A 21 -5.55 5.27 0.81
C PHE A 21 -6.30 4.97 2.12
N ILE A 22 -5.84 3.97 2.87
CA ILE A 22 -6.48 3.58 4.12
C ILE A 22 -5.55 3.59 5.34
N SER A 23 -4.27 3.24 5.18
CA SER A 23 -3.37 3.04 6.32
C SER A 23 -1.89 3.04 5.92
N LEU A 24 -1.01 3.30 6.89
CA LEU A 24 0.44 3.15 6.81
C LEU A 24 0.89 2.00 7.72
N TRP A 25 1.91 1.27 7.29
CA TRP A 25 2.47 0.13 7.98
C TRP A 25 4.00 0.17 7.94
N ASP A 26 4.66 -0.36 8.98
CA ASP A 26 6.13 -0.47 9.01
C ASP A 26 6.67 -1.48 7.97
N THR A 27 5.97 -2.61 7.79
CA THR A 27 6.42 -3.69 6.90
C THR A 27 5.26 -4.27 6.10
N ILE A 28 5.59 -4.79 4.92
CA ILE A 28 4.63 -5.48 4.05
C ILE A 28 4.07 -6.71 4.76
N GLU A 29 4.88 -7.41 5.54
CA GLU A 29 4.48 -8.63 6.24
C GLU A 29 3.35 -8.36 7.25
N LYS A 30 3.48 -7.30 8.06
CA LYS A 30 2.43 -6.92 9.02
C LYS A 30 1.15 -6.50 8.30
N ALA A 31 1.27 -5.73 7.22
CA ALA A 31 0.12 -5.37 6.41
C ALA A 31 -0.53 -6.62 5.80
N LYS A 32 0.26 -7.54 5.26
CA LYS A 32 -0.22 -8.76 4.63
C LYS A 32 -0.96 -9.63 5.64
N ASP A 33 -0.38 -9.88 6.80
CA ASP A 33 -1.01 -10.66 7.87
C ASP A 33 -2.42 -10.14 8.20
N TYR A 34 -2.55 -8.82 8.35
CA TYR A 34 -3.84 -8.19 8.61
C TYR A 34 -4.81 -8.23 7.41
N TYR A 35 -4.39 -7.76 6.24
CA TYR A 35 -5.28 -7.60 5.06
C TYR A 35 -5.52 -8.89 4.27
N ASP A 36 -4.72 -9.93 4.48
CA ASP A 36 -4.93 -11.23 3.83
C ASP A 36 -6.12 -11.97 4.44
N THR A 37 -6.37 -11.78 5.75
CA THR A 37 -7.57 -12.28 6.45
C THR A 37 -8.87 -11.58 6.04
N LEU A 38 -8.78 -10.44 5.36
CA LEU A 38 -9.94 -9.64 4.97
C LEU A 38 -10.41 -9.99 3.56
N THR A 39 -11.74 -10.01 3.38
CA THR A 39 -12.42 -10.41 2.15
C THR A 39 -12.22 -9.42 0.99
N HIS A 40 -11.88 -8.17 1.29
CA HIS A 40 -11.66 -7.14 0.27
C HIS A 40 -10.29 -7.27 -0.41
N ARG A 41 -10.16 -6.60 -1.57
CA ARG A 41 -8.88 -6.43 -2.26
C ARG A 41 -8.17 -5.20 -1.73
N TYR A 42 -6.95 -5.42 -1.27
CA TYR A 42 -6.07 -4.38 -0.78
C TYR A 42 -4.80 -4.33 -1.63
N TYR A 43 -4.28 -3.12 -1.81
CA TYR A 43 -3.03 -2.89 -2.52
C TYR A 43 -2.02 -2.25 -1.58
N ALA A 44 -0.78 -2.73 -1.61
CA ALA A 44 0.32 -2.15 -0.85
C ALA A 44 1.36 -1.56 -1.79
N TYR A 45 1.97 -0.46 -1.37
CA TYR A 45 3.14 0.14 -2.00
C TYR A 45 4.19 0.43 -0.95
N GLN A 46 5.37 -0.15 -1.15
CA GLN A 46 6.54 0.12 -0.34
C GLN A 46 7.28 1.29 -0.95
N GLN A 47 7.40 2.39 -0.21
CA GLN A 47 8.23 3.51 -0.65
C GLN A 47 9.70 3.11 -0.66
N ASP A 48 10.39 3.49 -1.73
CA ASP A 48 11.84 3.33 -1.83
C ASP A 48 12.55 4.09 -0.69
N PRO A 49 13.53 3.44 -0.03
CA PRO A 49 14.27 4.06 1.06
C PRO A 49 15.13 5.24 0.61
N THR A 50 15.43 5.35 -0.68
CA THR A 50 16.15 6.48 -1.30
C THR A 50 15.30 7.74 -1.42
N GLU A 51 13.97 7.64 -1.40
CA GLU A 51 13.05 8.79 -1.31
C GLU A 51 12.71 9.16 0.15
N LEU A 52 13.17 8.38 1.13
CA LEU A 52 12.96 8.67 2.55
C LEU A 52 14.06 9.58 3.07
N THR A 53 13.76 10.88 3.15
CA THR A 53 14.65 11.89 3.73
C THR A 53 14.92 11.67 5.23
N HIS A 54 14.16 10.80 5.90
CA HIS A 54 14.29 10.46 7.31
C HIS A 54 14.55 8.96 7.51
N ALA A 55 15.61 8.64 8.24
CA ALA A 55 16.14 7.29 8.48
C ALA A 55 15.27 6.37 9.37
N PHE A 56 13.97 6.66 9.53
CA PHE A 56 13.09 5.89 10.40
C PHE A 56 11.82 5.47 9.65
N SER A 57 11.68 4.15 9.53
CA SER A 57 10.53 3.40 9.02
C SER A 57 10.25 3.59 7.54
N THR A 58 10.49 2.55 6.75
CA THR A 58 9.94 2.40 5.40
C THR A 58 8.42 2.35 5.47
N PRO A 59 7.67 3.41 5.10
CA PRO A 59 6.24 3.41 5.26
C PRO A 59 5.62 2.65 4.09
N VAL A 60 5.13 1.45 4.38
CA VAL A 60 4.27 0.70 3.46
C VAL A 60 2.91 1.36 3.47
N LYS A 61 2.51 1.93 2.34
CA LYS A 61 1.19 2.51 2.16
C LYS A 61 0.23 1.43 1.71
N VAL A 62 -0.93 1.35 2.36
CA VAL A 62 -1.99 0.42 1.98
C VAL A 62 -3.20 1.19 1.48
N TYR A 63 -3.78 0.66 0.41
CA TYR A 63 -4.92 1.18 -0.30
C TYR A 63 -6.00 0.11 -0.40
N LYS A 64 -7.26 0.51 -0.34
CA LYS A 64 -8.42 -0.34 -0.58
C LYS A 64 -8.94 -0.10 -1.99
N LEU A 65 -9.28 -1.17 -2.70
CA LEU A 65 -10.04 -1.04 -3.96
C LEU A 65 -11.43 -0.48 -3.66
N ILE A 66 -11.78 0.61 -4.34
CA ILE A 66 -13.13 1.17 -4.36
C ILE A 66 -13.73 0.69 -5.68
N GLU A 67 -14.59 -0.32 -5.60
CA GLU A 67 -15.41 -0.77 -6.74
C GLU A 67 -16.63 0.13 -6.93
#